data_AF-A0A6J6PZZ0-F1
#
_entry.id   AF-A0A6J6PZZ0-F1
#
_cell.length_a   1.000
_cell.length_b   1.000
_cell.length_c   1.000
_cell.angle_alpha   90.00
_cell.angle_beta   90.00
_cell.angle_gamma   90.00
#
_symmetry.space_group_name_H-M   'P 1'
#
loop_
_entity.id
_entity.type
_entity.pdbx_description
1 polymer ?
#
loop_
_entity_poly.entity_id
_entity_poly.type
_entity_poly.pdbx_seq_one_letter_code
_entity_poly.pdbx_strand_id
1 'polypeptide(L)'
;MLHDVGHLLAIQAGRAEGESAVPAQDLTHEAVGARYLAGLFPPSVTGPIALHVRAKRYLCAMQADYIQGLSDGSVRSLELQGGPMSVTELRVFERNPASTNAVRLRRWDDGGKLEGLRVEPLSAYVELLQRVSFL
;
A
#
# COMPACT_ATOMS: atom_id res chain seq x y z
N MET A 1 1.04 -0.47 -8.47
CA MET A 1 1.25 -1.83 -9.03
C MET A 1 1.74 -2.80 -7.95
N LEU A 2 2.91 -2.59 -7.34
CA LEU A 2 3.48 -3.54 -6.38
C LEU A 2 3.07 -3.31 -4.91
N HIS A 3 2.24 -2.30 -4.62
CA HIS A 3 2.03 -1.83 -3.25
C HIS A 3 1.32 -2.84 -2.33
N ASP A 4 0.47 -3.69 -2.90
CA ASP A 4 -0.27 -4.73 -2.18
C ASP A 4 0.36 -6.13 -2.27
N VAL A 5 1.58 -6.27 -2.81
CA VAL A 5 2.23 -7.60 -2.98
C VAL A 5 2.41 -8.35 -1.65
N GLY A 6 2.44 -7.63 -0.53
CA GLY A 6 2.47 -8.20 0.82
C GLY A 6 1.34 -9.20 1.09
N HIS A 7 0.13 -8.95 0.56
CA HIS A 7 -1.00 -9.88 0.69
C HIS A 7 -0.71 -11.23 0.04
N LEU A 8 -0.10 -11.23 -1.15
CA LEU A 8 0.25 -12.47 -1.87
C LEU A 8 1.33 -13.25 -1.13
N LEU A 9 2.32 -12.56 -0.57
CA LEU A 9 3.38 -13.16 0.23
C LEU A 9 2.84 -13.79 1.51
N ALA A 10 1.89 -13.13 2.19
CA ALA A 10 1.23 -13.66 3.37
C ALA A 10 0.41 -14.93 3.05
N ILE A 11 -0.33 -14.94 1.94
CA ILE A 11 -1.06 -16.12 1.47
C ILE A 11 -0.09 -17.29 1.17
N GLN A 12 1.04 -16.99 0.53
CA GLN A 12 2.05 -18.01 0.21
C GLN A 12 2.66 -18.62 1.48
N ALA A 13 2.94 -17.78 2.50
CA ALA A 13 3.47 -18.25 3.78
C ALA A 13 2.46 -19.14 4.53
N GLY A 14 1.19 -18.71 4.67
CA GLY A 14 0.16 -19.49 5.36
C GLY A 14 -0.13 -20.84 4.69
N ARG A 15 -0.05 -20.91 3.36
CA ARG A 15 -0.14 -22.19 2.62
C ARG A 15 1.02 -23.13 2.90
N ALA A 16 2.22 -22.61 3.13
CA ALA A 16 3.39 -23.41 3.48
C ALA A 16 3.30 -23.97 4.91
N GLU A 17 2.61 -23.27 5.81
CA GLU A 17 2.41 -23.65 7.22
C GLU A 17 1.19 -24.57 7.43
N GLY A 18 0.45 -24.91 6.37
CA GLY A 18 -0.70 -25.81 6.44
C GLY A 18 -1.95 -25.18 7.07
N GLU A 19 -1.95 -23.85 7.29
CA GLU A 19 -3.09 -23.14 7.83
C GLU A 19 -4.14 -22.89 6.72
N SER A 20 -5.34 -23.47 6.88
CA SER A 20 -6.51 -23.20 6.01
C SER A 20 -7.18 -21.84 6.29
N ALA A 21 -6.57 -20.99 7.11
CA ALA A 21 -7.14 -19.71 7.50
C ALA A 21 -6.52 -18.58 6.66
N VAL A 22 -7.38 -17.76 6.04
CA VAL A 22 -7.01 -16.40 5.63
C VAL A 22 -6.34 -15.75 6.84
N PRO A 23 -5.08 -15.28 6.77
CA PRO A 23 -4.40 -14.72 7.93
C PRO A 23 -5.28 -13.66 8.57
N ALA A 24 -5.44 -13.75 9.89
CA ALA A 24 -6.22 -12.81 10.68
C ALA A 24 -5.76 -11.38 10.34
N GLN A 25 -6.59 -10.68 9.56
CA GLN A 25 -6.49 -9.26 9.19
C GLN A 25 -5.05 -8.81 8.92
N ASP A 26 -4.64 -8.84 7.65
CA ASP A 26 -3.33 -8.39 7.21
C ASP A 26 -3.14 -6.88 7.47
N LEU A 27 -2.71 -6.55 8.69
CA LEU A 27 -2.50 -5.18 9.18
C LEU A 27 -1.12 -4.63 8.81
N THR A 28 -0.26 -5.44 8.18
CA THR A 28 1.15 -5.09 7.95
C THR A 28 1.63 -5.43 6.54
N HIS A 29 0.72 -5.64 5.59
CA HIS A 29 1.05 -6.02 4.22
C HIS A 29 1.99 -5.03 3.55
N GLU A 30 1.88 -3.74 3.88
CA GLU A 30 2.76 -2.68 3.43
C GLU A 30 4.20 -2.90 3.89
N ALA A 31 4.39 -3.38 5.12
CA ALA A 31 5.70 -3.66 5.69
C ALA A 31 6.27 -4.98 5.13
N VAL A 32 5.45 -6.01 5.01
CA VAL A 32 5.85 -7.31 4.41
C VAL A 32 6.29 -7.10 2.96
N GLY A 33 5.46 -6.43 2.16
CA GLY A 33 5.75 -6.14 0.76
C GLY A 33 6.99 -5.26 0.59
N ALA A 34 7.10 -4.15 1.32
CA ALA A 34 8.26 -3.27 1.24
C ALA A 34 9.57 -3.99 1.63
N ARG A 35 9.55 -4.82 2.68
CA ARG A 35 10.72 -5.59 3.11
C ARG A 35 11.16 -6.61 2.07
N TYR A 36 10.22 -7.33 1.48
CA TYR A 36 10.52 -8.28 0.40
C TYR A 36 11.12 -7.56 -0.82
N LEU A 37 10.52 -6.44 -1.22
CA LEU A 37 10.96 -5.66 -2.38
C LEU A 37 12.27 -4.90 -2.15
N ALA A 38 12.70 -4.69 -0.90
CA ALA A 38 13.93 -3.94 -0.59
C ALA A 38 15.21 -4.62 -1.11
N GLY A 39 15.19 -5.93 -1.35
CA GLY A 39 16.29 -6.64 -2.01
C GLY A 39 16.33 -6.46 -3.53
N LEU A 40 15.26 -5.91 -4.13
CA LEU A 40 15.08 -5.84 -5.58
C LEU A 40 14.98 -4.40 -6.09
N PHE A 41 14.49 -3.47 -5.27
CA PHE A 41 14.17 -2.11 -5.68
C PHE A 41 14.74 -1.06 -4.72
N PRO A 42 15.07 0.14 -5.21
CA PRO A 42 15.58 1.22 -4.38
C PRO A 42 14.53 1.79 -3.41
N PRO A 43 14.97 2.52 -2.35
CA PRO A 43 14.08 3.19 -1.40
C PRO A 43 13.04 4.13 -2.04
N SER A 44 13.34 4.68 -3.21
CA SER A 44 12.41 5.50 -3.98
C SER A 44 11.15 4.73 -4.45
N VAL A 45 11.24 3.40 -4.58
CA VAL A 45 10.12 2.51 -4.89
C VAL A 45 9.52 1.93 -3.61
N THR A 46 10.35 1.43 -2.69
CA THR A 46 9.88 0.68 -1.51
C THR A 46 9.36 1.59 -0.40
N GLY A 47 9.87 2.82 -0.28
CA GLY A 47 9.42 3.81 0.72
C GLY A 47 7.94 4.16 0.59
N PRO A 48 7.43 4.55 -0.60
CA PRO A 48 6.01 4.79 -0.81
C PRO A 48 5.14 3.56 -0.51
N ILE A 49 5.62 2.36 -0.88
CA ILE A 49 4.93 1.10 -0.58
C ILE A 49 4.82 0.90 0.92
N ALA A 50 5.90 1.07 1.69
CA ALA A 50 5.89 0.93 3.15
C ALA A 50 4.95 1.92 3.86
N LEU A 51 4.59 3.02 3.21
CA LEU A 51 3.81 4.11 3.81
C LEU A 51 2.39 4.21 3.27
N HIS A 52 1.98 3.40 2.30
CA HIS A 52 0.70 3.62 1.60
C HIS A 52 -0.52 3.46 2.53
N VAL A 53 -0.46 2.59 3.56
CA VAL A 53 -1.47 2.50 4.62
C VAL A 53 -1.53 3.78 5.46
N ARG A 54 -0.37 4.28 5.89
CA ARG A 54 -0.27 5.55 6.65
C ARG A 54 -0.74 6.74 5.81
N ALA A 55 -0.48 6.72 4.50
CA ALA A 55 -0.94 7.75 3.59
C ALA A 55 -2.48 7.83 3.49
N LYS A 56 -3.20 6.70 3.64
CA LYS A 56 -4.67 6.68 3.78
C LYS A 56 -5.10 7.48 5.00
N ARG A 57 -4.52 7.17 6.16
CA ARG A 57 -4.83 7.83 7.44
C ARG A 57 -4.51 9.33 7.38
N TYR A 58 -3.40 9.69 6.72
CA TYR A 58 -3.01 11.07 6.47
C TYR A 58 -4.05 11.81 5.62
N LEU A 59 -4.46 11.24 4.48
CA LEU A 59 -5.43 11.86 3.59
C LEU A 59 -6.79 12.06 4.27
N CYS A 60 -7.27 11.08 5.03
CA CYS A 60 -8.52 11.20 5.78
C CYS A 60 -8.45 12.26 6.91
N ALA A 61 -7.26 12.59 7.41
CA ALA A 61 -7.08 13.65 8.40
C ALA A 61 -6.96 15.04 7.76
N MET A 62 -6.31 15.13 6.59
CA MET A 62 -6.05 16.40 5.91
C MET A 62 -7.18 16.85 4.98
N GLN A 63 -8.04 15.94 4.55
CA GLN A 63 -9.11 16.18 3.57
C GLN A 63 -10.39 15.54 4.08
N ALA A 64 -11.29 16.37 4.60
CA ALA A 64 -12.51 15.93 5.29
C ALA A 64 -13.43 15.06 4.41
N ASP A 65 -13.43 15.28 3.10
CA ASP A 65 -14.21 14.56 2.09
C ASP A 65 -13.52 13.29 1.58
N TYR A 66 -12.23 13.08 1.85
CA TYR A 66 -11.47 11.96 1.29
C TYR A 66 -12.04 10.60 1.71
N ILE A 67 -12.55 10.51 2.95
CA ILE A 67 -13.14 9.29 3.48
C ILE A 67 -14.37 8.82 2.67
N GLN A 68 -15.10 9.75 2.04
CA GLN A 68 -16.28 9.45 1.24
C GLN A 68 -15.92 8.78 -0.10
N GLY A 69 -14.69 8.96 -0.57
CA GLY A 69 -14.17 8.33 -1.79
C GLY A 69 -13.57 6.93 -1.54
N LEU A 70 -13.53 6.46 -0.30
CA LEU A 70 -13.00 5.14 0.01
C LEU A 70 -14.02 4.05 -0.29
N SER A 71 -13.57 2.93 -0.86
CA SER A 71 -14.34 1.68 -0.90
C SER A 71 -14.62 1.15 0.51
N ASP A 72 -15.68 0.36 0.68
CA ASP A 72 -16.06 -0.28 1.97
C ASP A 72 -14.90 -1.00 2.66
N GLY A 73 -14.07 -1.75 1.91
CA GLY A 73 -12.90 -2.43 2.46
C GLY A 73 -11.81 -1.48 2.98
N SER A 74 -11.68 -0.31 2.35
CA SER A 74 -10.74 0.75 2.79
C SER A 74 -11.24 1.49 4.01
N VAL A 75 -12.56 1.71 4.15
CA VAL A 75 -13.18 2.26 5.36
C VAL A 75 -13.00 1.31 6.53
N ARG A 76 -13.35 0.02 6.37
CA ARG A 76 -13.18 -0.99 7.43
C ARG A 76 -11.73 -1.12 7.88
N SER A 77 -10.79 -1.19 6.94
CA SER A 77 -9.37 -1.25 7.30
C SER A 77 -8.86 0.05 7.92
N LEU A 78 -9.42 1.22 7.58
CA LEU A 78 -9.05 2.50 8.21
C LEU A 78 -9.37 2.47 9.70
N GLU A 79 -10.53 1.96 10.09
CA GLU A 79 -10.94 1.82 11.49
C GLU A 79 -9.98 0.91 12.26
N LEU A 80 -9.64 -0.25 11.70
CA LEU A 80 -8.70 -1.20 12.31
C LEU A 80 -7.26 -0.65 12.41
N GLN A 81 -6.89 0.27 11.51
CA GLN A 81 -5.56 0.88 11.45
C GLN A 81 -5.44 2.16 12.30
N GLY A 82 -6.45 2.48 13.12
CA GLY A 82 -6.43 3.61 14.04
C GLY A 82 -6.97 4.93 13.48
N GLY A 83 -7.80 4.88 12.43
CA GLY A 83 -8.53 6.03 11.91
C GLY A 83 -7.67 7.14 11.28
N PRO A 84 -8.23 8.33 11.03
CA PRO A 84 -7.47 9.51 10.62
C PRO A 84 -6.33 9.83 11.60
N MET A 85 -5.21 10.35 11.09
CA MET A 85 -4.06 10.73 11.92
C MET A 85 -4.36 11.90 12.87
N SER A 86 -3.81 11.83 14.07
CA SER A 86 -3.66 12.97 14.99
C SER A 86 -2.61 13.98 14.49
N VAL A 87 -2.62 15.20 15.05
CA VAL A 87 -1.63 16.26 14.73
C VAL A 87 -0.19 15.79 14.89
N THR A 88 0.10 14.98 15.91
CA THR A 88 1.45 14.43 16.13
C THR A 88 1.83 13.42 15.05
N GLU A 89 0.91 12.54 14.66
CA GLU A 89 1.14 11.56 13.60
C GLU A 89 1.34 12.23 12.23
N LEU A 90 0.58 13.29 11.93
CA LEU A 90 0.76 14.10 10.72
C LEU A 90 2.20 14.63 10.63
N ARG A 91 2.69 15.28 11.69
CA ARG A 91 4.07 15.82 11.73
C ARG A 91 5.12 14.74 11.55
N VAL A 92 4.92 13.54 12.13
CA VAL A 92 5.85 12.42 11.96
C VAL A 92 5.80 11.88 10.53
N PHE A 93 4.61 11.77 9.94
CA PHE A 93 4.44 11.29 8.57
C PHE A 93 5.10 12.24 7.57
N GLU A 94 4.87 13.55 7.68
CA GLU A 94 5.40 14.58 6.77
C GLU A 94 6.93 14.68 6.81
N ARG A 95 7.56 14.32 7.93
CA ARG A 95 9.03 14.25 8.04
C ARG A 95 9.66 13.10 7.27
N ASN A 96 8.88 12.10 6.85
CA ASN A 96 9.40 10.98 6.09
C ASN A 96 9.65 11.41 4.62
N PRO A 97 10.84 11.22 4.05
CA PRO A 97 11.15 11.59 2.66
C PRO A 97 10.22 10.92 1.61
N ALA A 98 9.67 9.76 1.92
CA ALA A 98 8.77 9.04 1.02
C ALA A 98 7.30 9.46 1.13
N SER A 99 6.94 10.33 2.10
CA SER A 99 5.55 10.72 2.40
C SER A 99 4.79 11.28 1.19
N THR A 100 5.42 12.19 0.44
CA THR A 100 4.80 12.81 -0.74
C THR A 100 4.45 11.78 -1.80
N ASN A 101 5.36 10.84 -2.08
CA ASN A 101 5.13 9.78 -3.05
C ASN A 101 4.15 8.72 -2.52
N ALA A 102 4.14 8.47 -1.21
CA ALA A 102 3.15 7.59 -0.58
C ALA A 102 1.73 8.16 -0.71
N VAL A 103 1.56 9.48 -0.56
CA VAL A 103 0.28 10.16 -0.79
C VAL A 103 -0.18 10.04 -2.23
N ARG A 104 0.73 10.22 -3.21
CA ARG A 104 0.41 10.01 -4.63
C ARG A 104 0.00 8.56 -4.90
N LEU A 105 0.79 7.61 -4.40
CA LEU A 105 0.51 6.17 -4.52
C LEU A 105 -0.86 5.83 -3.92
N ARG A 106 -1.20 6.39 -2.77
CA ARG A 106 -2.48 6.14 -2.12
C ARG A 106 -3.67 6.63 -2.94
N ARG A 107 -3.55 7.77 -3.60
CA ARG A 107 -4.61 8.26 -4.50
C ARG A 107 -4.79 7.32 -5.70
N TRP A 108 -3.71 6.77 -6.23
CA TRP A 108 -3.80 5.76 -7.30
C TRP A 108 -4.41 4.45 -6.80
N ASP A 109 -4.07 4.01 -5.58
CA ASP A 109 -4.69 2.85 -4.91
C ASP A 109 -6.21 3.02 -4.79
N ASP A 110 -6.67 4.16 -4.25
CA ASP A 110 -8.10 4.42 -4.11
C ASP A 110 -8.83 4.59 -5.46
N GLY A 111 -8.17 5.20 -6.46
CA GLY A 111 -8.72 5.34 -7.81
C GLY A 111 -8.68 4.05 -8.65
N GLY A 112 -7.96 3.01 -8.23
CA GLY A 112 -7.74 1.77 -8.97
C GLY A 112 -8.90 0.76 -8.94
N LYS A 113 -10.11 1.20 -8.53
CA LYS A 113 -11.26 0.33 -8.23
C LYS A 113 -12.41 0.49 -9.23
N LEU A 114 -12.11 0.95 -10.45
CA LEU A 114 -13.10 1.13 -11.51
C LEU A 114 -13.28 -0.17 -12.30
N GLU A 115 -14.47 -0.76 -12.19
CA GLU A 115 -14.84 -1.94 -12.98
C GLU A 115 -14.87 -1.63 -14.48
N GLY A 116 -14.44 -2.59 -15.31
CA GLY A 116 -14.44 -2.46 -16.77
C GLY A 116 -13.32 -1.58 -17.35
N LEU A 117 -12.46 -0.99 -16.52
CA LEU A 117 -11.30 -0.25 -17.00
C LEU A 117 -10.31 -1.22 -17.68
N ARG A 118 -9.97 -0.92 -18.94
CA ARG A 118 -8.93 -1.67 -19.66
C ARG A 118 -7.57 -1.17 -19.19
N VAL A 119 -6.77 -2.10 -18.67
CA VAL A 119 -5.39 -1.85 -18.24
C VAL A 119 -4.46 -2.84 -18.93
N GLU A 120 -3.20 -2.44 -19.11
CA GLU A 120 -2.18 -3.32 -19.65
C GLU A 120 -1.90 -4.49 -18.68
N PRO A 121 -1.54 -5.68 -19.19
CA PRO A 121 -1.14 -6.81 -18.36
C PRO A 121 0.20 -6.54 -17.66
N LEU A 122 0.50 -7.30 -16.61
CA LEU A 122 1.79 -7.20 -15.89
C LEU A 122 3.01 -7.32 -16.83
N SER A 123 2.92 -8.14 -17.88
CA SER A 123 3.99 -8.33 -18.87
C SER A 123 4.41 -7.02 -19.54
N ALA A 124 3.49 -6.08 -19.76
CA ALA A 124 3.79 -4.78 -20.34
C ALA A 124 4.69 -3.91 -19.43
N TYR A 125 4.74 -4.20 -18.13
CA TYR A 125 5.52 -3.46 -17.14
C TYR A 125 6.84 -4.14 -16.77
N VAL A 126 7.13 -5.35 -17.27
CA VAL A 126 8.35 -6.11 -16.89
C VAL A 126 9.63 -5.35 -17.24
N GLU A 127 9.72 -4.77 -18.44
CA GLU A 127 10.89 -3.98 -18.84
C GLU A 127 11.07 -2.74 -17.94
N LEU A 128 9.97 -2.09 -17.56
CA LEU A 128 10.01 -0.99 -16.59
C LEU A 128 10.51 -1.46 -15.23
N LEU A 129 9.98 -2.57 -14.73
CA LEU A 129 10.39 -3.15 -13.45
C LEU A 129 11.90 -3.47 -13.44
N GLN A 130 12.41 -4.08 -14.51
CA GLN A 130 13.83 -4.39 -14.64
C GLN A 130 14.68 -3.11 -14.59
N ARG A 131 14.32 -2.09 -15.39
CA ARG A 131 15.05 -0.80 -15.43
C ARG A 131 15.13 -0.08 -14.09
N VAL A 132 14.12 -0.23 -13.23
CA VAL A 132 14.08 0.45 -11.92
C VAL A 132 14.52 -0.45 -10.76
N SER A 133 14.82 -1.72 -11.04
CA SER A 133 15.33 -2.68 -10.07
C SER A 133 16.85 -2.65 -9.99
N PHE A 134 17.41 -3.43 -9.06
CA PHE A 134 18.85 -3.70 -9.00
C PHE A 134 19.30 -4.85 -9.92
N LEU A 135 18.36 -5.49 -10.64
CA LEU A 135 18.59 -6.64 -11.52
C LEU A 135 19.02 -6.22 -12.93
#